data_AF-A0AA43LY07-F1
#
_entry.id   AF-A0AA43LY07-F1
#
_cell.length_a   1.000
_cell.length_b   1.000
_cell.length_c   1.000
_cell.angle_alpha   90.00
_cell.angle_beta   90.00
_cell.angle_gamma   90.00
#
_symmetry.space_group_name_H-M   'P 1'
#
loop_
_entity.id
_entity.type
_entity.pdbx_description
1 polymer ?
#
loop_
_entity_poly.entity_id
_entity_poly.type
_entity_poly.pdbx_seq_one_letter_code
_entity_poly.pdbx_strand_id
1 'polypeptide(L)'
;MKSKLYNKGAKFVDLTTFFGRKHESDFIMFTAPHFLALACAAALCLLLFAARSALHTRPLLRNQVRWLLIIVLLASEGGLHAWYLSHGIWSSRHSLPLELCGITLLLSAVMLLTRSRLLYSFLYFAGIGGACIALLTPNLVYPFPHIRFLLFFSAHAAIVLSSLFMTWAYGFRPTWRSLLFTMLCLNLIAVIVFALDKLLGANYMFLAHKPGTFSVLDYFGPYPYYLLVEEAFAFVIFLIMFLIFFKLPEMIRNRNASRSRNI
;
A
#
# COMPACT_ATOMS: atom_id res chain seq x y z
N MET A 1 57.94 -13.72 0.78
CA MET A 1 57.75 -13.87 2.24
C MET A 1 56.82 -12.75 2.72
N LYS A 2 55.59 -13.10 3.11
CA LYS A 2 54.55 -12.32 3.86
C LYS A 2 54.12 -10.95 3.28
N SER A 3 52.85 -10.58 3.10
CA SER A 3 51.56 -11.22 3.29
C SER A 3 50.51 -10.33 2.61
N LYS A 4 49.75 -10.86 1.65
CA LYS A 4 48.49 -10.28 1.19
C LYS A 4 47.50 -10.32 2.37
N LEU A 5 47.24 -9.18 3.01
CA LEU A 5 46.12 -9.05 3.93
C LEU A 5 44.86 -8.83 3.11
N TYR A 6 44.15 -9.94 2.96
CA TYR A 6 42.81 -10.07 2.41
C TYR A 6 41.84 -9.35 3.35
N ASN A 7 41.62 -8.05 3.13
CA ASN A 7 40.61 -7.32 3.88
C ASN A 7 39.23 -7.64 3.28
N LYS A 8 38.64 -8.76 3.72
CA LYS A 8 37.19 -9.00 3.65
C LYS A 8 36.53 -8.00 4.62
N GLY A 9 36.50 -6.73 4.24
CA GLY A 9 35.70 -5.73 4.92
C GLY A 9 34.24 -6.05 4.66
N ALA A 10 33.47 -6.30 5.72
CA ALA A 10 32.02 -6.30 5.64
C ALA A 10 31.59 -5.05 4.87
N LYS A 11 30.79 -5.21 3.82
CA LYS A 11 30.16 -4.09 3.11
C LYS A 11 29.17 -3.42 4.07
N PHE A 12 29.67 -2.60 4.99
CA PHE A 12 28.85 -1.67 5.74
C PHE A 12 28.12 -0.81 4.72
N VAL A 13 26.80 -0.69 4.88
CA VAL A 13 25.98 0.21 4.08
C VAL A 13 26.57 1.61 4.23
N ASP A 14 27.07 2.17 3.14
CA ASP A 14 27.60 3.52 3.13
C ASP A 14 26.43 4.49 3.39
N LEU A 15 26.45 5.14 4.56
CA LEU A 15 25.39 6.02 5.01
C LEU A 15 25.19 7.20 4.04
N THR A 16 26.24 7.59 3.31
CA THR A 16 26.16 8.69 2.34
C THR A 16 25.36 8.31 1.11
N THR A 17 25.45 7.05 0.64
CA THR A 17 24.65 6.55 -0.48
C THR A 17 23.27 6.05 -0.03
N PHE A 18 23.13 5.61 1.22
CA PHE A 18 21.85 5.13 1.76
C PHE A 18 20.82 6.24 1.98
N PHE A 19 21.25 7.39 2.49
CA PHE A 19 20.40 8.57 2.68
C PHE A 19 20.54 9.60 1.56
N GLY A 20 21.58 9.52 0.73
CA GLY A 20 21.93 10.56 -0.23
C GLY A 20 20.95 10.66 -1.40
N ARG A 21 20.75 11.89 -1.88
CA ARG A 21 19.93 12.16 -3.07
C ARG A 21 20.50 11.54 -4.36
N LYS A 22 21.82 11.40 -4.46
CA LYS A 22 22.50 10.80 -5.61
C LYS A 22 22.49 9.28 -5.48
N HIS A 23 22.10 8.62 -6.55
CA HIS A 23 22.12 7.17 -6.68
C HIS A 23 22.85 6.80 -7.98
N GLU A 24 23.53 5.65 -7.97
CA GLU A 24 24.35 5.20 -9.11
C GLU A 24 23.51 4.58 -10.23
N SER A 25 22.33 4.05 -9.89
CA SER A 25 21.41 3.41 -10.82
C SER A 25 19.97 3.59 -10.35
N ASP A 26 19.04 3.67 -11.29
CA ASP A 26 17.62 3.72 -10.99
C ASP A 26 17.11 2.35 -10.54
N PHE A 27 16.04 2.35 -9.76
CA PHE A 27 15.30 1.13 -9.44
C PHE A 27 14.76 0.48 -10.72
N ILE A 28 14.94 -0.83 -10.83
CA ILE A 28 14.44 -1.64 -11.94
C ILE A 28 13.49 -2.70 -11.37
N MET A 29 12.29 -2.74 -11.93
CA MET A 29 11.27 -3.73 -11.58
C MET A 29 11.76 -5.16 -11.85
N PHE A 30 11.26 -6.09 -11.04
CA PHE A 30 11.49 -7.55 -11.15
C PHE A 30 12.97 -7.96 -11.10
N THR A 31 13.80 -7.16 -10.44
CA THR A 31 15.15 -7.54 -10.03
C THR A 31 15.12 -8.35 -8.73
N ALA A 32 16.24 -8.98 -8.36
CA ALA A 32 16.33 -9.77 -7.12
C ALA A 32 15.90 -8.98 -5.85
N PRO A 33 16.30 -7.71 -5.64
CA PRO A 33 15.82 -6.93 -4.50
C PRO A 33 14.31 -6.67 -4.52
N HIS A 34 13.73 -6.46 -5.72
CA HIS A 34 12.29 -6.29 -5.86
C HIS A 34 11.54 -7.59 -5.48
N PHE A 35 11.95 -8.73 -6.02
CA PHE A 35 11.36 -10.03 -5.67
C PHE A 35 11.51 -10.35 -4.19
N LEU A 36 12.64 -10.00 -3.57
CA LEU A 36 12.82 -10.16 -2.13
C LEU A 36 11.84 -9.31 -1.33
N ALA A 37 11.63 -8.05 -1.71
CA ALA A 37 10.66 -7.18 -1.06
C ALA A 37 9.23 -7.72 -1.17
N LEU A 38 8.85 -8.21 -2.36
CA LEU A 38 7.56 -8.88 -2.59
C LEU A 38 7.41 -10.16 -1.75
N ALA A 39 8.44 -10.99 -1.70
CA ALA A 39 8.46 -12.20 -0.90
C ALA A 39 8.33 -11.90 0.60
N CYS A 40 9.00 -10.85 1.10
CA CYS A 40 8.85 -10.39 2.48
C CYS A 40 7.42 -9.92 2.77
N ALA A 41 6.82 -9.10 1.89
CA ALA A 41 5.44 -8.65 2.05
C ALA A 41 4.45 -9.83 2.08
N ALA A 42 4.61 -10.80 1.17
CA ALA A 42 3.81 -12.02 1.14
C ALA A 42 4.01 -12.88 2.39
N ALA A 43 5.25 -13.07 2.84
CA ALA A 43 5.57 -13.81 4.05
C ALA A 43 4.94 -13.18 5.30
N LEU A 44 4.95 -11.84 5.42
CA LEU A 44 4.27 -11.13 6.49
C LEU A 44 2.75 -11.32 6.45
N CYS A 45 2.14 -11.32 5.26
CA CYS A 45 0.71 -11.60 5.11
C CYS A 45 0.38 -13.04 5.55
N LEU A 46 1.19 -14.02 5.15
CA LEU A 46 1.03 -15.42 5.55
C LEU A 46 1.24 -15.61 7.06
N LEU A 47 2.23 -14.94 7.64
CA LEU A 47 2.50 -14.97 9.07
C LEU A 47 1.32 -14.37 9.85
N LEU A 48 0.79 -13.23 9.41
CA LEU A 48 -0.39 -12.61 9.99
C LEU A 48 -1.61 -13.52 9.93
N PHE A 49 -1.80 -14.20 8.79
CA PHE A 49 -2.86 -15.19 8.62
C PHE A 49 -2.67 -16.40 9.54
N ALA A 50 -1.46 -16.96 9.62
CA ALA A 50 -1.15 -18.09 10.52
C ALA A 50 -1.38 -17.72 11.99
N ALA A 51 -1.03 -16.49 12.38
CA ALA A 51 -1.20 -15.97 13.73
C ALA A 51 -2.66 -15.59 14.06
N ARG A 52 -3.61 -15.63 13.11
CA ARG A 52 -5.00 -15.14 13.31
C ARG A 52 -5.69 -15.73 14.55
N SER A 53 -5.54 -17.03 14.81
CA SER A 53 -6.16 -17.69 15.96
C SER A 53 -5.57 -17.18 17.28
N ALA A 54 -4.25 -16.94 17.32
CA ALA A 54 -3.59 -16.34 18.48
C ALA A 54 -3.99 -14.87 18.67
N LEU A 55 -4.19 -14.11 17.58
CA LEU A 55 -4.64 -12.72 17.65
C LEU A 55 -6.09 -12.59 18.16
N HIS A 56 -6.93 -13.61 17.95
CA HIS A 56 -8.25 -13.66 18.55
C HIS A 56 -8.21 -13.91 20.06
N THR A 57 -7.39 -14.86 20.52
CA THR A 57 -7.34 -15.30 21.92
C THR A 57 -6.42 -14.46 22.81
N ARG A 58 -5.39 -13.81 22.25
CA ARG A 58 -4.37 -13.06 23.00
C ARG A 58 -4.49 -11.55 22.75
N PRO A 59 -5.21 -10.79 23.61
CA PRO A 59 -5.45 -9.36 23.40
C PRO A 59 -4.17 -8.52 23.43
N LEU A 60 -3.17 -8.91 24.23
CA LEU A 60 -1.87 -8.21 24.29
C LEU A 60 -1.13 -8.29 22.95
N LEU A 61 -1.02 -9.49 22.37
CA LEU A 61 -0.40 -9.70 21.06
C LEU A 61 -1.14 -8.91 19.97
N ARG A 62 -2.48 -8.97 19.97
CA ARG A 62 -3.31 -8.17 19.04
C ARG A 62 -3.01 -6.69 19.15
N ASN A 63 -2.88 -6.16 20.37
CA ASN A 63 -2.58 -4.75 20.57
C ASN A 63 -1.13 -4.39 20.16
N GLN A 64 -0.17 -5.28 20.40
CA GLN A 64 1.22 -5.09 19.96
C GLN A 64 1.33 -5.02 18.42
N VAL A 65 0.71 -5.98 17.72
CA VAL A 65 0.69 -5.98 16.24
C VAL A 65 0.00 -4.73 15.70
N ARG A 66 -1.10 -4.31 16.33
CA ARG A 66 -1.80 -3.07 15.96
C ARG A 66 -0.91 -1.83 16.07
N TRP A 67 -0.22 -1.67 17.20
CA TRP A 67 0.69 -0.53 17.40
C TRP A 67 1.93 -0.60 16.51
N LEU A 68 2.47 -1.80 16.27
CA LEU A 68 3.56 -2.00 15.31
C LEU A 68 3.16 -1.50 13.92
N LEU A 69 1.98 -1.86 13.43
CA LEU A 69 1.49 -1.39 12.13
C LEU A 69 1.32 0.14 12.09
N ILE A 70 0.77 0.75 13.14
CA ILE A 70 0.65 2.22 13.25
C ILE A 70 2.04 2.87 13.17
N ILE A 71 3.00 2.35 13.93
CA ILE A 71 4.37 2.89 13.96
C ILE A 71 5.02 2.74 12.59
N VAL A 72 4.92 1.58 11.93
CA VAL A 72 5.51 1.37 10.60
C VAL A 72 4.89 2.34 9.57
N LEU A 73 3.57 2.53 9.57
CA LEU A 73 2.90 3.48 8.67
C LEU A 73 3.42 4.91 8.89
N LEU A 74 3.32 5.41 10.13
CA LEU A 74 3.68 6.79 10.45
C LEU A 74 5.20 7.04 10.35
N ALA A 75 6.03 6.06 10.68
CA ALA A 75 7.48 6.16 10.50
C ALA A 75 7.86 6.14 9.01
N SER A 76 7.14 5.39 8.17
CA SER A 76 7.41 5.39 6.73
C SER A 76 7.09 6.75 6.10
N GLU A 77 5.94 7.33 6.45
CA GLU A 77 5.50 8.65 5.96
C GLU A 77 6.36 9.78 6.55
N GLY A 78 6.58 9.78 7.86
CA GLY A 78 7.42 10.76 8.53
C GLY A 78 8.87 10.69 8.07
N GLY A 79 9.40 9.48 7.86
CA GLY A 79 10.74 9.25 7.31
C GLY A 79 10.88 9.77 5.88
N LEU A 80 9.83 9.64 5.07
CA LEU A 80 9.79 10.21 3.73
C LEU A 80 9.85 11.74 3.77
N HIS A 81 9.00 12.37 4.57
CA HIS A 81 9.01 13.82 4.71
C HIS A 81 10.32 14.35 5.30
N ALA A 82 10.88 13.67 6.30
CA ALA A 82 12.17 14.01 6.88
C ALA A 82 13.28 13.94 5.82
N TRP A 83 13.25 12.94 4.94
CA TRP A 83 14.20 12.81 3.84
C TRP A 83 14.04 13.93 2.79
N TYR A 84 12.81 14.31 2.44
CA TYR A 84 12.57 15.45 1.53
C TYR A 84 13.07 16.77 2.11
N LEU A 85 12.82 17.01 3.40
CA LEU A 85 13.23 18.22 4.10
C LEU A 85 14.75 18.30 4.25
N SER A 86 15.42 17.18 4.61
CA SER A 86 16.88 17.15 4.79
C SER A 86 17.65 17.42 3.51
N HIS A 87 17.04 17.20 2.34
CA HIS A 87 17.63 17.46 1.03
C HIS A 87 17.12 18.74 0.36
N GLY A 88 16.27 19.52 1.03
CA GLY A 88 15.74 20.78 0.49
C GLY A 88 14.89 20.61 -0.78
N ILE A 89 14.25 19.45 -0.96
CA ILE A 89 13.44 19.11 -2.14
C ILE A 89 11.95 18.98 -1.83
N TRP A 90 11.56 19.25 -0.58
CA TRP A 90 10.17 19.28 -0.20
C TRP A 90 9.43 20.38 -0.96
N SER A 91 8.29 20.04 -1.56
CA SER A 91 7.43 21.00 -2.27
C SER A 91 5.97 20.63 -2.05
N SER A 92 5.12 21.65 -1.84
CA SER A 92 3.67 21.44 -1.77
C SER A 92 3.07 20.87 -3.05
N ARG A 93 3.78 20.95 -4.18
CA ARG A 93 3.34 20.40 -5.48
C ARG A 93 3.54 18.90 -5.64
N HIS A 94 4.47 18.31 -4.89
CA HIS A 94 4.90 16.92 -5.11
C HIS A 94 5.08 16.11 -3.83
N SER A 95 5.18 16.74 -2.65
CA SER A 95 5.55 16.06 -1.40
C SER A 95 4.39 15.83 -0.44
N LEU A 96 3.25 16.50 -0.59
CA LEU A 96 2.07 16.24 0.25
C LEU A 96 1.52 14.82 0.03
N PRO A 97 0.92 14.20 1.07
CA PRO A 97 0.33 12.86 1.01
C PRO A 97 -1.05 12.87 0.32
N LEU A 98 -1.15 13.55 -0.83
CA LEU A 98 -2.39 13.67 -1.60
C LEU A 98 -2.51 12.58 -2.67
N GLU A 99 -1.45 11.80 -2.90
CA GLU A 99 -1.54 10.54 -3.63
C GLU A 99 -2.41 9.53 -2.89
N LEU A 100 -3.09 8.65 -3.62
CA LEU A 100 -3.98 7.65 -3.04
C LEU A 100 -3.26 6.75 -2.01
N CYS A 101 -1.98 6.42 -2.22
CA CYS A 101 -1.19 5.67 -1.25
C CYS A 101 -0.89 6.47 0.03
N GLY A 102 -0.60 7.77 -0.07
CA GLY A 102 -0.40 8.64 1.09
C GLY A 102 -1.68 8.80 1.91
N ILE A 103 -2.82 9.03 1.22
CA ILE A 103 -4.14 9.10 1.86
C ILE A 103 -4.49 7.77 2.54
N THR A 104 -4.35 6.64 1.84
CA THR A 104 -4.67 5.32 2.40
C THR A 104 -3.71 4.90 3.52
N LEU A 105 -2.44 5.36 3.51
CA LEU A 105 -1.49 5.18 4.62
C LEU A 105 -2.00 5.86 5.88
N LEU A 106 -2.30 7.17 5.79
CA LEU A 106 -2.76 7.95 6.94
C LEU A 106 -4.10 7.44 7.46
N LEU A 107 -5.04 7.15 6.56
CA LEU A 107 -6.33 6.55 6.92
C LEU A 107 -6.16 5.16 7.55
N SER A 108 -5.17 4.36 7.14
CA SER A 108 -4.88 3.07 7.78
C SER A 108 -4.42 3.24 9.22
N ALA A 109 -3.56 4.23 9.51
CA ALA A 109 -3.16 4.54 10.88
C ALA A 109 -4.38 4.97 11.72
N VAL A 110 -5.23 5.87 11.18
CA VAL A 110 -6.46 6.30 11.85
C VAL A 110 -7.44 5.14 12.05
N MET A 111 -7.57 4.24 11.07
CA MET A 111 -8.40 3.03 11.18
C MET A 111 -7.91 2.13 12.31
N LEU A 112 -6.60 1.90 12.45
CA LEU A 112 -6.06 1.05 13.52
C LEU A 112 -6.24 1.67 14.91
N LEU A 113 -6.17 3.00 15.02
CA LEU A 113 -6.43 3.74 16.25
C LEU A 113 -7.91 3.65 16.65
N THR A 114 -8.81 4.01 15.72
CA THR A 114 -10.25 4.14 15.95
C THR A 114 -11.03 2.82 15.83
N ARG A 115 -10.46 1.83 15.15
CA ARG A 115 -11.12 0.57 14.74
C ARG A 115 -12.39 0.81 13.92
N SER A 116 -12.41 1.89 13.14
CA SER A 116 -13.58 2.30 12.35
C SER A 116 -13.91 1.28 11.25
N ARG A 117 -15.15 0.77 11.26
CA ARG A 117 -15.68 -0.11 10.18
C ARG A 117 -15.89 0.63 8.87
N LEU A 118 -16.10 1.94 8.94
CA LEU A 118 -16.26 2.79 7.76
C LEU A 118 -14.93 2.92 7.02
N LEU A 119 -13.86 3.27 7.76
CA LEU A 119 -12.51 3.33 7.19
C LEU A 119 -12.06 1.96 6.67
N TYR A 120 -12.37 0.89 7.39
CA TYR A 120 -12.11 -0.46 6.91
C TYR A 120 -12.80 -0.76 5.57
N SER A 121 -14.05 -0.34 5.39
CA SER A 121 -14.77 -0.59 4.13
C SER A 121 -14.03 0.04 2.95
N PHE A 122 -13.58 1.29 3.10
CA PHE A 122 -12.76 1.98 2.11
C PHE A 122 -11.40 1.31 1.92
N LEU A 123 -10.64 1.10 2.99
CA LEU A 123 -9.25 0.63 2.97
C LEU A 123 -9.09 -0.84 2.59
N TYR A 124 -10.11 -1.67 2.82
CA TYR A 124 -10.10 -3.05 2.34
C TYR A 124 -10.01 -3.08 0.80
N PHE A 125 -10.72 -2.18 0.13
CA PHE A 125 -10.74 -2.11 -1.33
C PHE A 125 -9.62 -1.22 -1.86
N ALA A 126 -9.70 0.09 -1.62
CA ALA A 126 -8.75 1.06 -2.15
C ALA A 126 -7.34 0.88 -1.57
N GLY A 127 -7.24 0.58 -0.26
CA GLY A 127 -5.95 0.37 0.40
C GLY A 127 -5.24 -0.89 -0.09
N ILE A 128 -5.89 -2.06 -0.03
CA ILE A 128 -5.26 -3.31 -0.51
C ILE A 128 -5.04 -3.25 -2.02
N GLY A 129 -6.06 -2.90 -2.82
CA GLY A 129 -5.97 -2.90 -4.27
C GLY A 129 -4.87 -1.95 -4.78
N GLY A 130 -4.87 -0.70 -4.29
CA GLY A 130 -3.86 0.30 -4.65
C GLY A 130 -2.46 -0.09 -4.19
N ALA A 131 -2.30 -0.54 -2.94
CA ALA A 131 -0.99 -0.93 -2.42
C ALA A 131 -0.44 -2.19 -3.10
N CYS A 132 -1.29 -3.15 -3.48
CA CYS A 132 -0.86 -4.32 -4.27
C CYS A 132 -0.33 -3.91 -5.65
N ILE A 133 -1.00 -2.99 -6.35
CA ILE A 133 -0.50 -2.45 -7.63
C ILE A 133 0.84 -1.73 -7.39
N ALA A 134 0.92 -0.87 -6.37
CA ALA A 134 2.15 -0.15 -6.07
C ALA A 134 3.31 -1.07 -5.65
N LEU A 135 3.04 -2.22 -5.03
CA LEU A 135 4.05 -3.23 -4.74
C LEU A 135 4.53 -3.94 -6.01
N LEU A 136 3.63 -4.27 -6.94
CA LEU A 136 3.97 -5.01 -8.17
C LEU A 136 4.58 -4.14 -9.25
N THR A 137 4.10 -2.90 -9.39
CA THR A 137 4.52 -1.91 -10.39
C THR A 137 4.86 -0.59 -9.69
N PRO A 138 5.93 -0.57 -8.87
CA PRO A 138 6.30 0.61 -8.09
C PRO A 138 6.77 1.76 -8.98
N ASN A 139 6.22 2.96 -8.73
CA ASN A 139 6.79 4.20 -9.25
C ASN A 139 7.87 4.72 -8.29
N LEU A 140 9.01 4.04 -8.27
CA LEU A 140 10.13 4.32 -7.38
C LEU A 140 11.40 4.50 -8.21
N VAL A 141 12.18 5.54 -7.88
CA VAL A 141 13.47 5.83 -8.54
C VAL A 141 14.65 5.19 -7.80
N TYR A 142 14.58 5.10 -6.48
CA TYR A 142 15.72 4.71 -5.65
C TYR A 142 15.81 3.19 -5.44
N PRO A 143 16.90 2.51 -5.82
CA PRO A 143 17.03 1.06 -5.67
C PRO A 143 17.40 0.66 -4.24
N PHE A 144 17.32 -0.65 -3.93
CA PHE A 144 17.89 -1.20 -2.70
C PHE A 144 19.41 -0.97 -2.66
N PRO A 145 20.01 -0.61 -1.51
CA PRO A 145 19.43 -0.54 -0.16
C PRO A 145 18.92 0.84 0.26
N HIS A 146 18.69 1.79 -0.64
CA HIS A 146 18.39 3.18 -0.31
C HIS A 146 17.17 3.32 0.63
N ILE A 147 17.19 4.33 1.53
CA ILE A 147 16.11 4.54 2.52
C ILE A 147 14.72 4.66 1.87
N ARG A 148 14.63 5.35 0.72
CA ARG A 148 13.37 5.46 -0.05
C ARG A 148 12.82 4.12 -0.51
N PHE A 149 13.68 3.15 -0.84
CA PHE A 149 13.25 1.78 -1.16
C PHE A 149 12.61 1.13 0.07
N LEU A 150 13.29 1.19 1.21
CA LEU A 150 12.79 0.57 2.45
C LEU A 150 11.47 1.20 2.90
N LEU A 151 11.39 2.53 2.95
CA LEU A 151 10.17 3.27 3.32
C LEU A 151 9.02 2.96 2.37
N PHE A 152 9.28 2.87 1.07
CA PHE A 152 8.25 2.56 0.07
C PHE A 152 7.67 1.17 0.30
N PHE A 153 8.50 0.13 0.32
CA PHE A 153 8.00 -1.25 0.46
C PHE A 153 7.40 -1.50 1.86
N SER A 154 7.94 -0.90 2.92
CA SER A 154 7.36 -1.01 4.27
C SER A 154 5.98 -0.33 4.36
N ALA A 155 5.83 0.88 3.81
CA ALA A 155 4.56 1.60 3.77
C ALA A 155 3.46 0.78 3.08
N HIS A 156 3.73 0.32 1.85
CA HIS A 156 2.73 -0.38 1.05
C HIS A 156 2.39 -1.75 1.62
N ALA A 157 3.38 -2.50 2.13
CA ALA A 157 3.10 -3.74 2.86
C ALA A 157 2.25 -3.47 4.12
N ALA A 158 2.53 -2.41 4.88
CA ALA A 158 1.77 -2.07 6.07
C ALA A 158 0.33 -1.64 5.77
N ILE A 159 0.06 -0.95 4.65
CA ILE A 159 -1.32 -0.66 4.20
C ILE A 159 -2.11 -1.95 3.99
N VAL A 160 -1.54 -2.90 3.24
CA VAL A 160 -2.18 -4.22 2.99
C VAL A 160 -2.41 -4.96 4.31
N LEU A 161 -1.36 -5.08 5.13
CA LEU A 161 -1.42 -5.77 6.42
C LEU A 161 -2.43 -5.14 7.37
N SER A 162 -2.64 -3.82 7.33
CA SER A 162 -3.61 -3.14 8.21
C SER A 162 -5.04 -3.57 7.93
N SER A 163 -5.45 -3.62 6.66
CA SER A 163 -6.77 -4.10 6.26
C SER A 163 -6.95 -5.60 6.51
N LEU A 164 -5.92 -6.40 6.24
CA LEU A 164 -5.95 -7.84 6.54
C LEU A 164 -5.98 -8.12 8.05
N PHE A 165 -5.27 -7.33 8.85
CA PHE A 165 -5.29 -7.41 10.31
C PHE A 165 -6.68 -7.11 10.86
N MET A 166 -7.36 -6.07 10.39
CA MET A 166 -8.75 -5.79 10.79
C MET A 166 -9.70 -6.93 10.38
N THR A 167 -9.46 -7.55 9.22
CA THR A 167 -10.23 -8.71 8.75
C THR A 167 -10.02 -9.94 9.65
N TRP A 168 -8.77 -10.29 9.94
CA TRP A 168 -8.42 -11.56 10.58
C TRP A 168 -8.32 -11.51 12.10
N ALA A 169 -8.03 -10.35 12.70
CA ALA A 169 -7.94 -10.20 14.16
C ALA A 169 -9.21 -9.61 14.78
N TYR A 170 -9.90 -8.72 14.06
CA TYR A 170 -11.14 -8.08 14.52
C TYR A 170 -12.40 -8.63 13.83
N GLY A 171 -12.26 -9.52 12.85
CA GLY A 171 -13.38 -10.17 12.19
C GLY A 171 -14.18 -9.25 11.26
N PHE A 172 -13.62 -8.13 10.82
CA PHE A 172 -14.30 -7.22 9.90
C PHE A 172 -14.47 -7.89 8.53
N ARG A 173 -15.56 -7.54 7.83
CA ARG A 173 -15.93 -8.12 6.54
C ARG A 173 -16.44 -7.03 5.61
N PRO A 174 -15.98 -6.97 4.35
CA PRO A 174 -16.56 -6.06 3.37
C PRO A 174 -17.95 -6.55 2.96
N THR A 175 -18.75 -5.64 2.42
CA THR A 175 -20.10 -5.91 1.90
C THR A 175 -20.27 -5.27 0.52
N TRP A 176 -21.36 -5.59 -0.18
CA TRP A 176 -21.74 -4.86 -1.41
C TRP A 176 -21.86 -3.35 -1.19
N ARG A 177 -22.42 -2.95 -0.04
CA ARG A 177 -22.49 -1.54 0.35
C ARG A 177 -21.09 -0.94 0.55
N SER A 178 -20.17 -1.70 1.14
CA SER A 178 -18.77 -1.28 1.30
C SER A 178 -18.10 -1.01 -0.05
N LEU A 179 -18.35 -1.86 -1.06
CA LEU A 179 -17.78 -1.67 -2.40
C LEU A 179 -18.28 -0.37 -3.05
N LEU A 180 -19.60 -0.16 -3.08
CA LEU A 180 -20.19 1.08 -3.63
C LEU A 180 -19.77 2.32 -2.84
N PHE A 181 -19.71 2.20 -1.51
CA PHE A 181 -19.19 3.24 -0.64
C PHE A 181 -17.75 3.61 -0.98
N THR A 182 -16.87 2.63 -1.24
CA THR A 182 -15.49 2.88 -1.65
C THR A 182 -15.43 3.66 -2.96
N MET A 183 -16.21 3.28 -3.98
CA MET A 183 -16.22 4.01 -5.25
C MET A 183 -16.66 5.46 -5.05
N LEU A 184 -17.72 5.68 -4.26
CA LEU A 184 -18.16 7.04 -3.92
C LEU A 184 -17.05 7.83 -3.20
N CYS A 185 -16.37 7.21 -2.24
CA CYS A 185 -15.24 7.85 -1.54
C CYS A 185 -14.07 8.18 -2.47
N LEU A 186 -13.74 7.30 -3.42
CA LEU A 186 -12.68 7.57 -4.40
C LEU A 186 -13.00 8.79 -5.25
N ASN A 187 -14.23 8.91 -5.75
CA ASN A 187 -14.65 10.08 -6.52
C ASN A 187 -14.64 11.35 -5.66
N LEU A 188 -15.10 11.27 -4.40
CA LEU A 188 -15.06 12.42 -3.49
C LEU A 188 -13.61 12.86 -3.21
N ILE A 189 -12.71 11.90 -2.97
CA ILE A 189 -11.27 12.16 -2.79
C ILE A 189 -10.71 12.80 -4.07
N ALA A 190 -11.02 12.26 -5.25
CA ALA A 190 -10.56 12.80 -6.52
C ALA A 190 -11.02 14.25 -6.74
N VAL A 191 -12.28 14.57 -6.43
CA VAL A 191 -12.78 15.96 -6.52
C VAL A 191 -12.03 16.89 -5.57
N ILE A 192 -11.80 16.47 -4.32
CA ILE A 192 -11.07 17.26 -3.33
C ILE A 192 -9.61 17.46 -3.77
N VAL A 193 -8.93 16.39 -4.18
CA VAL A 193 -7.54 16.42 -4.62
C VAL A 193 -7.39 17.26 -5.89
N PHE A 194 -8.31 17.15 -6.85
CA PHE A 194 -8.29 17.99 -8.05
C PHE A 194 -8.43 19.49 -7.72
N ALA A 195 -9.28 19.85 -6.76
CA ALA A 195 -9.38 21.23 -6.30
C ALA A 195 -8.06 21.72 -5.66
N LEU A 196 -7.43 20.87 -4.84
CA LEU A 196 -6.12 21.16 -4.25
C LEU A 196 -5.01 21.25 -5.32
N ASP A 197 -5.04 20.40 -6.33
CA ASP A 197 -4.11 20.45 -7.47
C ASP A 197 -4.17 21.79 -8.18
N LYS A 198 -5.39 22.31 -8.44
CA LYS A 198 -5.58 23.63 -9.05
C LYS A 198 -5.03 24.75 -8.17
N LEU A 199 -5.23 24.68 -6.85
CA LEU A 199 -4.74 25.68 -5.91
C LEU A 199 -3.20 25.67 -5.78
N LEU A 200 -2.60 24.49 -5.83
CA LEU A 200 -1.16 24.30 -5.61
C LEU A 200 -0.35 24.35 -6.91
N GLY A 201 -1.01 24.24 -8.07
CA GLY A 201 -0.36 23.98 -9.35
C GLY A 201 0.30 22.60 -9.38
N ALA A 202 -0.37 21.61 -8.78
CA ALA A 202 0.07 20.24 -8.65
C ALA A 202 -0.70 19.30 -9.62
N ASN A 203 -0.41 18.01 -9.56
CA ASN A 203 -1.08 16.97 -10.35
C ASN A 203 -1.03 15.63 -9.59
N TYR A 204 -1.51 15.64 -8.35
CA TYR A 204 -1.65 14.44 -7.52
C TYR A 204 -2.68 13.49 -8.12
N MET A 205 -2.45 12.18 -7.95
CA MET A 205 -3.30 11.14 -8.52
C MET A 205 -3.48 11.24 -10.05
N PHE A 206 -2.67 12.04 -10.74
CA PHE A 206 -2.72 12.28 -12.18
C PHE A 206 -4.10 12.70 -12.70
N LEU A 207 -4.81 13.55 -11.95
CA LEU A 207 -6.19 13.96 -12.28
C LEU A 207 -6.27 15.03 -13.38
N ALA A 208 -5.19 15.77 -13.65
CA ALA A 208 -5.16 16.79 -14.70
C ALA A 208 -4.46 16.29 -15.98
N HIS A 209 -3.41 15.49 -15.84
CA HIS A 209 -2.73 14.84 -16.95
C HIS A 209 -1.95 13.61 -16.48
N LYS A 210 -1.62 12.72 -17.42
CA LYS A 210 -0.77 11.55 -17.17
C LYS A 210 0.63 11.94 -16.68
N PRO A 211 1.33 11.05 -15.95
CA PRO A 211 2.75 11.26 -15.65
C PRO A 211 3.57 11.35 -16.94
N GLY A 212 4.69 12.07 -16.90
CA GLY A 212 5.67 12.09 -17.99
C GLY A 212 6.53 10.81 -18.09
N THR A 213 6.35 9.87 -17.16
CA THR A 213 7.00 8.57 -17.14
C THR A 213 6.04 7.49 -17.62
N PHE A 214 6.58 6.38 -18.13
CA PHE A 214 5.78 5.23 -18.57
C PHE A 214 4.82 4.78 -17.47
N SER A 215 3.54 4.66 -17.81
CA SER A 215 2.47 4.32 -16.88
C SER A 215 1.41 3.44 -17.54
N VAL A 216 0.71 2.64 -16.74
CA VAL A 216 -0.50 1.93 -17.19
C VAL A 216 -1.53 2.90 -17.78
N LEU A 217 -1.53 4.16 -17.33
CA LEU A 217 -2.42 5.20 -17.83
C LEU A 217 -2.21 5.47 -19.32
N ASP A 218 -1.04 5.17 -19.89
CA ASP A 218 -0.75 5.35 -21.31
C ASP A 218 -1.69 4.51 -22.20
N TYR A 219 -2.16 3.37 -21.69
CA TYR A 219 -3.10 2.47 -22.37
C TYR A 219 -4.57 2.87 -22.22
N PHE A 220 -4.89 3.84 -21.37
CA PHE A 220 -6.26 4.19 -21.00
C PHE A 220 -6.89 5.31 -21.86
N GLY A 221 -6.23 5.70 -22.95
CA GLY A 221 -6.73 6.73 -23.88
C GLY A 221 -6.46 8.18 -23.45
N PRO A 222 -6.97 9.18 -24.16
CA PRO A 222 -6.67 10.59 -23.89
C PRO A 222 -7.42 11.15 -22.67
N TYR A 223 -6.96 12.28 -22.15
CA TYR A 223 -7.68 13.04 -21.13
C TYR A 223 -9.03 13.58 -21.68
N PRO A 224 -10.13 13.59 -20.91
CA PRO A 224 -10.30 13.07 -19.55
C PRO A 224 -10.77 11.61 -19.50
N TYR A 225 -10.91 10.93 -20.64
CA TYR A 225 -11.52 9.59 -20.72
C TYR A 225 -10.77 8.53 -19.93
N TYR A 226 -9.45 8.63 -19.80
CA TYR A 226 -8.68 7.67 -19.00
C TYR A 226 -9.11 7.63 -17.53
N LEU A 227 -9.65 8.71 -16.98
CA LEU A 227 -10.17 8.74 -15.61
C LEU A 227 -11.38 7.81 -15.44
N LEU A 228 -12.23 7.70 -16.46
CA LEU A 228 -13.35 6.74 -16.46
C LEU A 228 -12.84 5.30 -16.59
N VAL A 229 -11.77 5.09 -17.34
CA VAL A 229 -11.12 3.78 -17.48
C VAL A 229 -10.46 3.37 -16.17
N GLU A 230 -9.81 4.30 -15.46
CA GLU A 230 -9.26 4.07 -14.12
C GLU A 230 -10.35 3.68 -13.12
N GLU A 231 -11.48 4.40 -13.11
CA GLU A 231 -12.63 4.12 -12.25
C GLU A 231 -13.19 2.72 -12.52
N ALA A 232 -13.38 2.35 -13.80
CA ALA A 232 -13.83 1.03 -14.19
C ALA A 232 -12.82 -0.07 -13.82
N PHE A 233 -11.53 0.20 -14.02
CA PHE A 233 -10.45 -0.71 -13.65
C PHE A 233 -10.40 -0.95 -12.14
N ALA A 234 -10.51 0.10 -11.33
CA ALA A 234 -10.60 0.01 -9.88
C ALA A 234 -11.83 -0.80 -9.45
N PHE A 235 -13.00 -0.52 -10.03
CA PHE A 235 -14.23 -1.26 -9.75
C PHE A 235 -14.09 -2.76 -10.05
N VAL A 236 -13.51 -3.12 -11.20
CA VAL A 236 -13.29 -4.53 -11.59
C VAL A 236 -12.36 -5.23 -10.59
N ILE A 237 -11.25 -4.60 -10.20
CA ILE A 237 -10.33 -5.15 -9.21
C ILE A 237 -11.04 -5.36 -7.87
N PHE A 238 -11.77 -4.36 -7.39
CA PHE A 238 -12.48 -4.44 -6.11
C PHE A 238 -13.56 -5.52 -6.14
N LEU A 239 -14.28 -5.65 -7.25
CA LEU A 239 -15.27 -6.70 -7.46
C LEU A 239 -14.61 -8.09 -7.41
N ILE A 240 -13.50 -8.28 -8.12
CA ILE A 240 -12.75 -9.55 -8.11
C ILE A 240 -12.30 -9.90 -6.69
N MET A 241 -11.69 -8.93 -5.98
CA MET A 241 -11.28 -9.11 -4.59
C MET A 241 -12.46 -9.53 -3.70
N PHE A 242 -13.59 -8.84 -3.82
CA PHE A 242 -14.78 -9.14 -3.01
C PHE A 242 -15.34 -10.53 -3.31
N LEU A 243 -15.42 -10.89 -4.58
CA LEU A 243 -16.00 -12.15 -5.02
C LEU A 243 -15.14 -13.34 -4.57
N ILE A 244 -13.83 -13.28 -4.83
CA ILE A 244 -12.89 -14.37 -4.53
C ILE A 244 -12.76 -14.60 -3.03
N PHE A 245 -12.57 -13.53 -2.25
CA PHE A 245 -12.21 -13.69 -0.83
C PHE A 245 -13.40 -13.76 0.13
N PHE A 246 -14.60 -13.32 -0.29
CA PHE A 246 -15.77 -13.32 0.59
C PHE A 246 -16.99 -14.01 0.01
N LYS A 247 -17.44 -13.64 -1.19
CA LYS A 247 -18.73 -14.15 -1.70
C LYS A 247 -18.68 -15.61 -2.15
N LEU A 248 -17.67 -16.02 -2.90
CA LEU A 248 -17.53 -17.41 -3.32
C LEU A 248 -17.39 -18.37 -2.12
N PRO A 249 -16.52 -18.10 -1.12
CA PRO A 249 -16.44 -18.92 0.09
C PRO A 249 -17.77 -18.99 0.87
N GLU A 250 -18.48 -17.87 0.98
CA GLU A 250 -19.79 -17.82 1.63
C GLU A 250 -20.82 -18.71 0.92
N MET A 251 -20.89 -18.62 -0.41
CA MET A 251 -21.79 -19.45 -1.23
C MET A 251 -21.48 -20.94 -1.11
N ILE A 252 -20.21 -21.34 -1.14
CA ILE A 252 -19.77 -22.74 -0.99
C ILE A 252 -20.18 -23.27 0.38
N ARG A 253 -19.93 -22.51 1.45
CA ARG A 253 -20.32 -22.89 2.81
C ARG A 253 -21.83 -23.07 2.96
N ASN A 254 -22.61 -22.14 2.41
CA ASN A 254 -24.08 -22.18 2.50
C ASN A 254 -24.66 -23.39 1.72
N ARG A 255 -24.09 -23.73 0.56
CA ARG A 255 -24.46 -24.94 -0.20
C ARG A 255 -24.20 -26.21 0.60
N ASN A 256 -23.03 -26.34 1.23
CA ASN A 256 -22.70 -27.51 2.03
C ASN A 256 -23.63 -27.66 3.25
N ALA A 257 -23.95 -26.55 3.92
CA ALA A 257 -24.87 -26.54 5.06
C ALA A 257 -26.34 -26.84 4.69
N SER A 258 -26.73 -26.62 3.43
CA SER A 258 -28.05 -27.03 2.94
C SER A 258 -28.12 -28.53 2.63
N ARG A 259 -27.04 -29.12 2.10
CA ARG A 259 -26.95 -30.55 1.84
C ARG A 259 -26.97 -31.38 3.12
N SER A 260 -26.25 -30.95 4.16
CA SER A 260 -26.21 -31.66 5.45
C SER A 260 -27.51 -31.59 6.25
N ARG A 261 -28.47 -30.73 5.88
CA ARG A 261 -29.80 -30.65 6.50
C ARG A 261 -30.84 -31.54 5.81
N ASN A 262 -30.53 -32.02 4.62
CA ASN A 262 -31.43 -32.85 3.80
C ASN A 262 -30.99 -34.34 3.80
N ILE A 263 -30.03 -34.71 4.63
CA ILE A 263 -29.56 -36.07 4.91
C ILE A 263 -29.85 -36.34 6.38
#